data_AF-A0A5J4PUY1-F1
#
_entry.id   AF-A0A5J4PUY1-F1
#
_cell.length_a   1.000
_cell.length_b   1.000
_cell.length_c   1.000
_cell.angle_alpha   90.00
_cell.angle_beta   90.00
_cell.angle_gamma   90.00
#
_symmetry.space_group_name_H-M   'P 1'
#
loop_
_entity.id
_entity.type
_entity.pdbx_description
1 polymer ?
#
loop_
_entity_poly.entity_id
_entity_poly.type
_entity_poly.pdbx_seq_one_letter_code
_entity_poly.pdbx_strand_id
1 'polypeptide(L)'
;FFGNIENTPCSSITMGVSTILAAKKIFLVAWGENKANKIKHCVEGNVTDTIPASFLQIHNNAQVILDLSAAANLTRIQRPWLVTSCEWNSKLIRNAIVWLCALTQKPILKLTNEDYNKNGLSELLALYGSAYNVNIKIFNDLQHTITGWPGGKPNADDTYRPERAIPYPKRIIIFSPHPDDDVISMGGTLRRLVEQNHEVHVAYETSGDIAVSDEEVVRFLHFINGFNQLFDNAGNAIIKEKYIEIREFLKEKKEGDLDIQDVLTVKKLIRRGEARTACTYNNIPLSRCHFLDLPFYETGKIQKSPIAEADVEIVHNLLQEIRPHQIFVAGDLADPHGTHRVCTDAVFAAIDLEKEKNAGWLKDCRIWMYRGAWAEWEIENIEMAVPISPEELRAKRHSILKHQSQME
;
A
#
# COMPACT_ATOMS: atom_id res chain seq x y z
N PHE A 1 2.14 0.74 19.07
CA PHE A 1 1.49 0.33 20.33
C PHE A 1 1.01 1.54 21.11
N PHE A 2 1.80 2.62 21.29
CA PHE A 2 1.31 3.84 21.97
C PHE A 2 1.21 5.10 21.10
N GLY A 3 1.89 5.17 19.94
CA GLY A 3 1.72 6.26 18.98
C GLY A 3 2.39 7.58 19.39
N ASN A 4 2.22 8.02 20.64
CA ASN A 4 2.82 9.23 21.22
C ASN A 4 3.48 8.94 22.60
N ILE A 5 4.25 9.90 23.10
CA ILE A 5 4.88 9.82 24.43
C ILE A 5 3.84 9.91 25.56
N GLU A 6 2.71 10.59 25.31
CA GLU A 6 1.63 10.79 26.29
C GLU A 6 0.84 9.50 26.60
N ASN A 7 0.66 8.64 25.60
CA ASN A 7 0.06 7.30 25.73
C ASN A 7 1.11 6.27 26.14
N THR A 8 2.39 6.63 26.13
CA THR A 8 3.44 5.78 26.66
C THR A 8 3.42 5.90 28.18
N PRO A 9 3.36 4.79 28.94
CA PRO A 9 3.38 4.86 30.39
C PRO A 9 4.56 5.71 30.89
N CYS A 10 4.30 6.67 31.78
CA CYS A 10 5.33 7.60 32.30
C CYS A 10 6.45 6.88 33.08
N SER A 11 6.24 5.61 33.42
CA SER A 11 7.22 4.75 34.06
C SER A 11 7.10 3.33 33.51
N SER A 12 8.21 2.61 33.51
CA SER A 12 8.24 1.19 33.19
C SER A 12 8.90 0.42 34.33
N ILE A 13 8.42 -0.80 34.57
CA ILE A 13 9.06 -1.73 35.50
C ILE A 13 9.87 -2.69 34.64
N THR A 14 11.20 -2.66 34.80
CA THR A 14 12.05 -3.67 34.22
C THR A 14 11.99 -4.92 35.08
N MET A 15 11.58 -6.05 34.49
CA MET A 15 11.57 -7.34 35.16
C MET A 15 12.55 -8.28 34.46
N GLY A 16 13.29 -9.07 35.24
CA GLY A 16 14.12 -10.14 34.71
C GLY A 16 13.26 -11.25 34.12
N VAL A 17 13.77 -11.94 33.09
CA VAL A 17 13.09 -13.08 32.47
C VAL A 17 12.76 -14.17 33.49
N SER A 18 13.65 -14.44 34.44
CA SER A 18 13.42 -15.37 35.55
C SER A 18 12.17 -15.01 36.36
N THR A 19 11.97 -13.72 36.67
CA THR A 19 10.80 -13.25 37.40
C THR A 19 9.52 -13.40 36.58
N ILE A 20 9.58 -13.15 35.27
CA ILE A 20 8.45 -13.35 34.35
C ILE A 20 8.05 -14.83 34.31
N LEU A 21 9.03 -15.74 34.20
CA LEU A 21 8.81 -17.18 34.16
C LEU A 21 8.34 -17.79 35.49
N ALA A 22 8.51 -17.07 36.62
CA ALA A 22 7.98 -17.48 37.91
C ALA A 22 6.46 -17.23 38.05
N ALA A 23 5.83 -16.52 37.10
CA ALA A 23 4.40 -16.27 37.12
C ALA A 23 3.60 -17.58 36.95
N LYS A 24 2.43 -17.68 37.59
CA LYS A 24 1.56 -18.88 37.45
C LYS A 24 0.97 -19.06 36.05
N LYS A 25 0.80 -17.94 35.34
CA LYS A 25 0.23 -17.88 33.98
C LYS A 25 0.77 -16.64 33.28
N ILE A 26 1.10 -16.78 31.99
CA ILE A 26 1.65 -15.70 31.17
C ILE A 26 0.79 -15.53 29.92
N PHE A 27 0.49 -14.29 29.57
CA PHE A 27 -0.13 -13.93 28.30
C PHE A 27 0.80 -13.03 27.51
N LEU A 28 1.23 -13.47 26.34
CA LEU A 28 1.90 -12.63 25.36
C LEU A 28 0.85 -12.15 24.36
N VAL A 29 0.70 -10.84 24.21
CA VAL A 29 -0.29 -10.28 23.28
C VAL A 29 0.39 -9.38 22.26
N ALA A 30 0.04 -9.56 20.98
CA ALA A 30 0.57 -8.74 19.90
C ALA A 30 -0.45 -8.56 18.78
N TRP A 31 -0.43 -7.37 18.17
CA TRP A 31 -1.30 -7.01 17.05
C TRP A 31 -0.48 -6.35 15.95
N GLY A 32 -0.94 -6.51 14.71
CA GLY A 32 -0.38 -5.89 13.53
C GLY A 32 0.79 -6.66 12.89
N GLU A 33 0.90 -6.50 11.58
CA GLU A 33 1.87 -7.19 10.70
C GLU A 33 3.33 -6.93 11.11
N ASN A 34 3.64 -5.72 11.62
CA ASN A 34 4.98 -5.34 12.09
C ASN A 34 5.52 -6.23 13.22
N LYS A 35 4.66 -6.99 13.91
CA LYS A 35 5.07 -7.95 14.95
C LYS A 35 5.21 -9.37 14.43
N ALA A 36 4.69 -9.69 13.24
CA ALA A 36 4.58 -11.05 12.74
C ALA A 36 5.91 -11.80 12.68
N ASN A 37 6.97 -11.14 12.19
CA ASN A 37 8.29 -11.76 12.13
C ASN A 37 8.85 -12.07 13.53
N LYS A 38 8.71 -11.15 14.49
CA LYS A 38 9.18 -11.39 15.87
C LYS A 38 8.35 -12.45 16.59
N ILE A 39 7.04 -12.48 16.36
CA ILE A 39 6.16 -13.51 16.89
C ILE A 39 6.53 -14.89 16.37
N LYS A 40 6.81 -15.03 15.06
CA LYS A 40 7.30 -16.30 14.50
C LYS A 40 8.53 -16.80 15.21
N HIS A 41 9.57 -15.96 15.36
CA HIS A 41 10.79 -16.36 16.06
C HIS A 41 10.56 -16.65 17.55
N CYS A 42 9.64 -15.91 18.19
CA CYS A 42 9.28 -16.11 19.59
C CYS A 42 8.58 -17.45 19.82
N VAL A 43 7.70 -17.89 18.91
CA VAL A 43 6.83 -19.05 19.10
C VAL A 43 7.39 -20.32 18.45
N GLU A 44 8.06 -20.20 17.30
CA GLU A 44 8.50 -21.34 16.48
C GLU A 44 10.04 -21.42 16.35
N GLY A 45 10.76 -20.37 16.75
CA GLY A 45 12.23 -20.32 16.69
C GLY A 45 12.90 -20.92 17.93
N ASN A 46 14.23 -20.98 17.89
CA ASN A 46 15.04 -21.43 19.03
C ASN A 46 14.87 -20.49 20.24
N VAL A 47 14.91 -21.05 21.44
CA VAL A 47 14.98 -20.27 22.68
C VAL A 47 16.35 -19.59 22.79
N THR A 48 16.37 -18.26 22.83
CA THR A 48 17.59 -17.43 22.85
C THR A 48 17.38 -16.14 23.64
N ASP A 49 18.45 -15.67 24.29
CA ASP A 49 18.55 -14.38 24.96
C ASP A 49 18.43 -13.17 24.02
N THR A 50 18.78 -13.33 22.74
CA THR A 50 18.57 -12.30 21.72
C THR A 50 17.08 -12.02 21.44
N ILE A 51 16.21 -12.97 21.76
CA ILE A 51 14.74 -12.84 21.68
C ILE A 51 14.17 -13.29 23.03
N PRO A 52 14.18 -12.45 24.07
CA PRO A 52 13.78 -12.86 25.42
C PRO A 52 12.37 -13.46 25.52
N ALA A 53 11.45 -13.05 24.65
CA ALA A 53 10.10 -13.61 24.60
C ALA A 53 10.08 -15.11 24.20
N SER A 54 11.14 -15.62 23.55
CA SER A 54 11.27 -17.05 23.20
C SER A 54 11.36 -17.95 24.45
N PHE A 55 11.83 -17.42 25.59
CA PHE A 55 11.79 -18.16 26.85
C PHE A 55 10.37 -18.49 27.31
N LEU A 56 9.33 -17.84 26.77
CA LEU A 56 7.96 -18.22 27.09
C LEU A 56 7.60 -19.63 26.59
N GLN A 57 8.35 -20.17 25.61
CA GLN A 57 8.17 -21.54 25.12
C GLN A 57 8.43 -22.60 26.20
N ILE A 58 9.27 -22.32 27.20
CA ILE A 58 9.59 -23.26 28.30
C ILE A 58 8.59 -23.19 29.45
N HIS A 59 7.63 -22.26 29.41
CA HIS A 59 6.67 -22.07 30.48
C HIS A 59 5.40 -22.90 30.26
N ASN A 60 5.08 -23.80 31.20
CA ASN A 60 3.97 -24.75 31.09
C ASN A 60 2.57 -24.12 30.93
N ASN A 61 2.42 -22.82 31.26
CA ASN A 61 1.14 -22.10 31.20
C ASN A 61 1.29 -20.71 30.57
N ALA A 62 1.92 -20.65 29.39
CA ALA A 62 1.98 -19.45 28.57
C ALA A 62 0.96 -19.52 27.42
N GLN A 63 0.28 -18.40 27.14
CA GLN A 63 -0.66 -18.24 26.04
C GLN A 63 -0.27 -17.05 25.17
N VAL A 64 -0.27 -17.23 23.85
CA VAL A 64 0.02 -16.17 22.89
C VAL A 64 -1.28 -15.79 22.17
N ILE A 65 -1.69 -14.53 22.31
CA ILE A 65 -2.93 -13.98 21.76
C ILE A 65 -2.56 -13.00 20.64
N LEU A 66 -3.03 -13.27 19.42
CA LEU A 66 -2.63 -12.56 18.22
C LEU A 66 -3.85 -12.22 17.37
N ASP A 67 -3.79 -11.12 16.63
CA ASP A 67 -4.60 -10.95 15.43
C ASP A 67 -4.00 -11.73 14.24
N LEU A 68 -4.79 -11.85 13.17
CA LEU A 68 -4.34 -12.56 11.96
C LEU A 68 -3.08 -11.93 11.35
N SER A 69 -2.96 -10.60 11.40
CA SER A 69 -1.80 -9.86 10.88
C SER A 69 -0.51 -10.19 11.65
N ALA A 70 -0.53 -10.23 12.98
CA ALA A 70 0.62 -10.63 13.79
C ALA A 70 0.89 -12.15 13.73
N ALA A 71 -0.11 -12.96 13.37
CA ALA A 71 0.04 -14.40 13.17
C ALA A 71 0.49 -14.79 11.75
N ALA A 72 0.52 -13.84 10.80
CA ALA A 72 0.66 -14.11 9.36
C ALA A 72 1.89 -14.95 8.98
N ASN A 73 2.98 -14.84 9.76
CA ASN A 73 4.23 -15.55 9.51
C ASN A 73 4.37 -16.89 10.26
N LEU A 74 3.40 -17.26 11.09
CA LEU A 74 3.39 -18.57 11.77
C LEU A 74 3.20 -19.68 10.74
N THR A 75 3.91 -20.79 10.94
CA THR A 75 3.86 -21.97 10.07
C THR A 75 2.44 -22.49 9.91
N ARG A 76 1.62 -22.49 10.96
CA ARG A 76 0.22 -22.92 10.88
C ARG A 76 -0.66 -22.01 10.00
N ILE A 77 -0.30 -20.74 9.84
CA ILE A 77 -1.05 -19.79 9.01
C ILE A 77 -0.49 -19.79 7.58
N GLN A 78 0.83 -19.69 7.45
CA GLN A 78 1.50 -19.56 6.16
C GLN A 78 1.60 -20.88 5.40
N ARG A 79 1.80 -22.00 6.14
CA ARG A 79 2.10 -23.33 5.60
C ARG A 79 1.36 -24.43 6.39
N PRO A 80 0.03 -24.36 6.49
CA PRO A 80 -0.76 -25.26 7.35
C PRO A 80 -0.52 -26.74 7.05
N TRP A 81 -0.20 -27.11 5.81
CA TRP A 81 0.06 -28.49 5.39
C TRP A 81 1.24 -29.16 6.10
N LEU A 82 2.14 -28.39 6.71
CA LEU A 82 3.25 -28.93 7.49
C LEU A 82 2.83 -29.41 8.89
N VAL A 83 1.67 -28.97 9.38
CA VAL A 83 1.24 -29.21 10.76
C VAL A 83 -0.16 -29.80 10.87
N THR A 84 -0.97 -29.76 9.81
CA THR A 84 -2.32 -30.30 9.78
C THR A 84 -2.78 -30.56 8.34
N SER A 85 -3.81 -31.40 8.18
CA SER A 85 -4.47 -31.59 6.88
C SER A 85 -5.21 -30.34 6.45
N CYS A 86 -5.23 -30.08 5.15
CA CYS A 86 -5.72 -28.82 4.60
C CYS A 86 -6.94 -29.01 3.71
N GLU A 87 -7.88 -28.06 3.78
CA GLU A 87 -8.86 -27.85 2.72
C GLU A 87 -8.18 -27.09 1.57
N TRP A 88 -7.76 -27.83 0.55
CA TRP A 88 -6.99 -27.30 -0.56
C TRP A 88 -7.85 -26.45 -1.51
N ASN A 89 -7.56 -25.15 -1.57
CA ASN A 89 -8.08 -24.23 -2.58
C ASN A 89 -6.95 -23.71 -3.49
N SER A 90 -7.27 -23.04 -4.60
CA SER A 90 -6.27 -22.59 -5.57
C SER A 90 -5.16 -21.71 -4.97
N LYS A 91 -5.51 -20.83 -4.00
CA LYS A 91 -4.55 -19.96 -3.32
C LYS A 91 -3.58 -20.77 -2.45
N LEU A 92 -4.09 -21.74 -1.69
CA LEU A 92 -3.27 -22.56 -0.81
C LEU A 92 -2.35 -23.50 -1.60
N ILE A 93 -2.85 -24.09 -2.70
CA ILE A 93 -2.04 -24.93 -3.59
C ILE A 93 -0.93 -24.08 -4.20
N ARG A 94 -1.24 -22.88 -4.72
CA ARG A 94 -0.24 -21.97 -5.30
C ARG A 94 0.85 -21.62 -4.29
N ASN A 95 0.48 -21.23 -3.06
CA ASN A 95 1.42 -20.97 -1.96
C ASN A 95 2.32 -22.18 -1.71
N ALA A 96 1.75 -23.39 -1.56
CA ALA A 96 2.52 -24.61 -1.33
C ALA A 96 3.53 -24.90 -2.45
N ILE A 97 3.16 -24.71 -3.71
CA ILE A 97 4.04 -25.00 -4.84
C ILE A 97 5.14 -23.94 -4.99
N VAL A 98 4.81 -22.65 -4.83
CA VAL A 98 5.82 -21.58 -4.83
C VAL A 98 6.82 -21.80 -3.69
N TRP A 99 6.34 -22.15 -2.49
CA TRP A 99 7.18 -22.53 -1.38
C TRP A 99 8.08 -23.73 -1.70
N LEU A 100 7.52 -24.80 -2.29
CA LEU A 100 8.29 -25.99 -2.65
C LEU A 100 9.37 -25.67 -3.71
N CYS A 101 9.07 -24.81 -4.68
CA CYS A 101 10.04 -24.31 -5.64
C CYS A 101 11.21 -23.58 -4.94
N ALA A 102 10.90 -22.68 -4.01
CA ALA A 102 11.91 -21.95 -3.24
C ALA A 102 12.76 -22.90 -2.37
N LEU A 103 12.14 -23.91 -1.76
CA LEU A 103 12.85 -24.89 -0.92
C LEU A 103 13.79 -25.79 -1.74
N THR A 104 13.32 -26.27 -2.89
CA THR A 104 14.07 -27.22 -3.73
C THR A 104 14.97 -26.55 -4.75
N GLN A 105 14.84 -25.23 -4.93
CA GLN A 105 15.48 -24.45 -5.99
C GLN A 105 15.19 -25.00 -7.40
N LYS A 106 13.98 -25.55 -7.58
CA LYS A 106 13.49 -26.10 -8.86
C LYS A 106 12.34 -25.24 -9.40
N PRO A 107 12.32 -24.95 -10.72
CA PRO A 107 11.13 -24.41 -11.38
C PRO A 107 9.92 -25.34 -11.23
N ILE A 108 8.70 -24.77 -11.28
CA ILE A 108 7.44 -25.48 -11.07
C ILE A 108 7.35 -26.77 -11.89
N LEU A 109 7.65 -26.70 -13.19
CA LEU A 109 7.55 -27.84 -14.11
C LEU A 109 8.61 -28.93 -13.90
N LYS A 110 9.60 -28.71 -13.01
CA LYS A 110 10.65 -29.68 -12.67
C LYS A 110 10.46 -30.35 -11.31
N LEU A 111 9.40 -30.00 -10.58
CA LEU A 111 9.07 -30.67 -9.31
C LEU A 111 8.56 -32.09 -9.58
N THR A 112 9.05 -33.05 -8.79
CA THR A 112 8.74 -34.47 -8.92
C THR A 112 7.86 -34.97 -7.77
N ASN A 113 7.27 -36.16 -7.89
CA ASN A 113 6.52 -36.78 -6.79
C ASN A 113 7.36 -36.94 -5.51
N GLU A 114 8.67 -37.17 -5.64
CA GLU A 114 9.59 -37.27 -4.51
C GLU A 114 9.69 -35.94 -3.75
N ASP A 115 9.74 -34.81 -4.48
CA ASP A 115 9.80 -33.47 -3.88
C ASP A 115 8.53 -33.20 -3.04
N TYR A 116 7.35 -33.58 -3.54
CA TYR A 116 6.09 -33.42 -2.81
C TYR A 116 6.04 -34.30 -1.56
N ASN A 117 6.42 -35.58 -1.69
CA ASN A 117 6.38 -36.54 -0.58
C ASN A 117 7.34 -36.17 0.55
N LYS A 118 8.56 -35.72 0.23
CA LYS A 118 9.56 -35.34 1.25
C LYS A 118 9.18 -34.08 2.03
N ASN A 119 8.26 -33.28 1.51
CA ASN A 119 7.96 -31.94 2.03
C ASN A 119 6.50 -31.76 2.49
N GLY A 120 5.81 -32.87 2.82
CA GLY A 120 4.47 -32.82 3.43
C GLY A 120 3.33 -32.47 2.46
N LEU A 121 3.51 -32.69 1.16
CA LEU A 121 2.53 -32.37 0.12
C LEU A 121 1.92 -33.62 -0.56
N SER A 122 1.99 -34.79 0.10
CA SER A 122 1.42 -36.03 -0.42
C SER A 122 -0.09 -35.98 -0.63
N GLU A 123 -0.82 -35.16 0.16
CA GLU A 123 -2.26 -34.94 -0.04
C GLU A 123 -2.57 -34.39 -1.44
N LEU A 124 -1.72 -33.49 -1.97
CA LEU A 124 -1.88 -32.96 -3.32
C LEU A 124 -1.67 -34.04 -4.38
N LEU A 125 -0.73 -34.97 -4.16
CA LEU A 125 -0.53 -36.10 -5.06
C LEU A 125 -1.74 -37.04 -5.06
N ALA A 126 -2.38 -37.25 -3.90
CA ALA A 126 -3.59 -38.05 -3.80
C ALA A 126 -4.77 -37.40 -4.53
N LEU A 127 -4.92 -36.07 -4.42
CA LEU A 127 -6.02 -35.32 -5.04
C LEU A 127 -5.86 -35.18 -6.56
N TYR A 128 -4.65 -34.98 -7.05
CA TYR A 128 -4.37 -34.69 -8.47
C TYR A 128 -3.71 -35.85 -9.23
N GLY A 129 -3.40 -36.95 -8.53
CA GLY A 129 -2.78 -38.16 -9.06
C GLY A 129 -1.27 -38.08 -9.27
N SER A 130 -0.71 -36.91 -9.58
CA SER A 130 0.74 -36.73 -9.79
C SER A 130 1.20 -35.29 -9.58
N ALA A 131 2.49 -35.12 -9.29
CA ALA A 131 3.13 -33.80 -9.25
C ALA A 131 3.00 -33.08 -10.59
N TYR A 132 3.09 -33.82 -11.72
CA TYR A 132 2.93 -33.25 -13.06
C TYR A 132 1.60 -32.50 -13.22
N ASN A 133 0.50 -33.10 -12.80
CA ASN A 133 -0.83 -32.49 -12.92
C ASN A 133 -0.97 -31.22 -12.05
N VAL A 134 -0.42 -31.25 -10.83
CA VAL A 134 -0.40 -30.08 -9.94
C VAL A 134 0.48 -28.96 -10.53
N ASN A 135 1.67 -29.32 -11.01
CA ASN A 135 2.63 -28.38 -11.60
C ASN A 135 2.04 -27.66 -12.81
N ILE A 136 1.40 -28.37 -13.73
CA ILE A 136 0.79 -27.77 -14.93
C ILE A 136 -0.36 -26.83 -14.52
N LYS A 137 -1.20 -27.23 -13.57
CA LYS A 137 -2.27 -26.37 -13.05
C LYS A 137 -1.72 -25.07 -12.50
N ILE A 138 -0.75 -25.13 -11.58
CA ILE A 138 -0.20 -23.92 -10.95
C ILE A 138 0.64 -23.09 -11.92
N PHE A 139 1.34 -23.72 -12.86
CA PHE A 139 2.03 -23.01 -13.94
C PHE A 139 1.05 -22.18 -14.77
N ASN A 140 -0.07 -22.77 -15.19
CA ASN A 140 -1.10 -22.05 -15.94
C ASN A 140 -1.74 -20.96 -15.07
N ASP A 141 -2.09 -21.27 -13.83
CA ASP A 141 -2.69 -20.29 -12.89
C ASP A 141 -1.81 -19.05 -12.70
N LEU A 142 -0.47 -19.21 -12.64
CA LEU A 142 0.48 -18.10 -12.57
C LEU A 142 0.69 -17.43 -13.92
N GLN A 143 0.75 -18.18 -15.02
CA GLN A 143 0.86 -17.61 -16.37
C GLN A 143 -0.34 -16.69 -16.68
N HIS A 144 -1.54 -17.08 -16.24
CA HIS A 144 -2.77 -16.34 -16.41
C HIS A 144 -2.81 -15.00 -15.66
N THR A 145 -1.95 -14.81 -14.65
CA THR A 145 -1.84 -13.50 -13.96
C THR A 145 -1.12 -12.47 -14.83
N ILE A 146 -0.34 -12.90 -15.82
CA ILE A 146 0.48 -12.02 -16.66
C ILE A 146 -0.38 -11.42 -17.78
N THR A 147 -0.45 -10.09 -17.81
CA THR A 147 -1.22 -9.36 -18.83
C THR A 147 -0.50 -8.08 -19.28
N GLY A 148 -0.54 -7.81 -20.58
CA GLY A 148 -0.18 -6.50 -21.12
C GLY A 148 -1.34 -5.50 -21.11
N TRP A 149 -2.55 -5.93 -20.73
CA TRP A 149 -3.79 -5.14 -20.76
C TRP A 149 -4.44 -5.12 -19.36
N PRO A 150 -3.93 -4.29 -18.43
CA PRO A 150 -4.47 -4.18 -17.07
C PRO A 150 -5.92 -3.68 -17.02
N GLY A 151 -6.39 -2.98 -18.06
CA GLY A 151 -7.78 -2.57 -18.21
C GLY A 151 -8.64 -3.54 -19.01
N GLY A 152 -8.10 -4.72 -19.38
CA GLY A 152 -8.74 -5.70 -20.24
C GLY A 152 -8.64 -5.35 -21.73
N LYS A 153 -8.39 -6.37 -22.57
CA LYS A 153 -8.20 -6.18 -24.01
C LYS A 153 -9.54 -6.33 -24.77
N PRO A 154 -10.04 -5.30 -25.45
CA PRO A 154 -11.27 -5.42 -26.24
C PRO A 154 -11.07 -6.38 -27.44
N ASN A 155 -12.13 -7.07 -27.83
CA ASN A 155 -12.15 -7.99 -28.99
C ASN A 155 -11.13 -9.14 -28.91
N ALA A 156 -10.77 -9.55 -27.69
CA ALA A 156 -9.90 -10.70 -27.43
C ALA A 156 -10.56 -11.62 -26.41
N ASP A 157 -10.18 -12.90 -26.44
CA ASP A 157 -10.56 -13.85 -25.40
C ASP A 157 -9.92 -13.46 -24.06
N ASP A 158 -10.77 -13.25 -23.06
CA ASP A 158 -10.42 -12.88 -21.70
C ASP A 158 -10.68 -14.00 -20.67
N THR A 159 -11.02 -15.23 -21.11
CA THR A 159 -11.34 -16.38 -20.25
C THR A 159 -10.32 -16.62 -19.14
N TYR A 160 -9.04 -16.38 -19.42
CA TYR A 160 -7.93 -16.59 -18.49
C TYR A 160 -7.13 -15.31 -18.21
N ARG A 161 -7.69 -14.13 -18.49
CA ARG A 161 -7.02 -12.87 -18.19
C ARG A 161 -7.41 -12.40 -16.79
N PRO A 162 -6.52 -11.65 -16.10
CA PRO A 162 -6.84 -11.11 -14.78
C PRO A 162 -8.04 -10.17 -14.80
N GLU A 163 -8.28 -9.54 -15.95
CA GLU A 163 -9.29 -8.51 -16.11
C GLU A 163 -10.11 -8.69 -17.39
N ARG A 164 -11.40 -8.40 -17.27
CA ARG A 164 -12.42 -8.56 -18.31
C ARG A 164 -12.27 -7.56 -19.44
N ALA A 165 -12.57 -7.98 -20.67
CA ALA A 165 -12.50 -7.16 -21.87
C ALA A 165 -13.54 -6.03 -21.89
N ILE A 166 -14.76 -6.30 -21.40
CA ILE A 166 -15.89 -5.36 -21.43
C ILE A 166 -16.29 -4.90 -20.02
N PRO A 167 -16.64 -3.62 -19.82
CA PRO A 167 -16.77 -2.57 -20.84
C PRO A 167 -15.42 -2.01 -21.32
N TYR A 168 -15.41 -1.36 -22.48
CA TYR A 168 -14.27 -0.64 -23.04
C TYR A 168 -14.75 0.65 -23.74
N PRO A 169 -14.15 1.82 -23.48
CA PRO A 169 -13.12 2.07 -22.48
C PRO A 169 -13.68 1.99 -21.05
N LYS A 170 -12.84 1.59 -20.08
CA LYS A 170 -13.17 1.64 -18.66
C LYS A 170 -12.90 3.03 -18.09
N ARG A 171 -13.82 3.54 -17.26
CA ARG A 171 -13.54 4.50 -16.19
C ARG A 171 -12.76 3.83 -15.07
N ILE A 172 -11.62 4.40 -14.72
CA ILE A 172 -10.66 3.85 -13.75
C ILE A 172 -10.29 4.96 -12.79
N ILE A 173 -10.31 4.68 -11.50
CA ILE A 173 -9.76 5.57 -10.49
C ILE A 173 -8.59 4.90 -9.77
N ILE A 174 -7.51 5.66 -9.62
CA ILE A 174 -6.33 5.29 -8.85
C ILE A 174 -6.31 6.16 -7.60
N PHE A 175 -6.54 5.56 -6.44
CA PHE A 175 -6.38 6.23 -5.16
C PHE A 175 -4.91 6.16 -4.76
N SER A 176 -4.31 7.34 -4.60
CA SER A 176 -2.92 7.56 -4.24
C SER A 176 -2.90 8.16 -2.84
N PRO A 177 -2.44 7.41 -1.81
CA PRO A 177 -2.42 7.92 -0.44
C PRO A 177 -1.68 9.25 -0.34
N HIS A 178 -0.47 9.33 -0.89
CA HIS A 178 0.29 10.57 -1.04
C HIS A 178 0.47 10.95 -2.53
N PRO A 179 0.77 12.23 -2.83
CA PRO A 179 1.05 12.68 -4.20
C PRO A 179 2.37 12.15 -4.77
N ASP A 180 2.42 10.90 -5.24
CA ASP A 180 3.56 10.20 -5.89
C ASP A 180 3.39 8.68 -5.86
N ASP A 181 2.62 8.16 -4.89
CA ASP A 181 2.38 6.72 -4.74
C ASP A 181 1.81 6.07 -6.01
N ASP A 182 0.98 6.78 -6.77
CA ASP A 182 0.46 6.40 -8.08
C ASP A 182 1.58 6.10 -9.09
N VAL A 183 2.61 6.95 -9.17
CA VAL A 183 3.69 6.80 -10.15
C VAL A 183 4.82 5.90 -9.64
N ILE A 184 5.10 5.91 -8.33
CA ILE A 184 6.11 5.05 -7.70
C ILE A 184 5.66 3.60 -7.73
N SER A 185 4.44 3.34 -7.30
CA SER A 185 3.94 1.97 -7.12
C SER A 185 3.45 1.40 -8.44
N MET A 186 2.60 2.15 -9.14
CA MET A 186 1.88 1.65 -10.30
C MET A 186 2.11 2.45 -11.59
N GLY A 187 3.13 3.32 -11.67
CA GLY A 187 3.34 4.19 -12.83
C GLY A 187 3.42 3.48 -14.19
N GLY A 188 3.94 2.24 -14.24
CA GLY A 188 3.91 1.43 -15.45
C GLY A 188 2.51 0.99 -15.86
N THR A 189 1.73 0.47 -14.90
CA THR A 189 0.32 0.09 -15.09
C THR A 189 -0.54 1.29 -15.43
N LEU A 190 -0.40 2.40 -14.68
CA LEU A 190 -1.09 3.67 -14.92
C LEU A 190 -0.89 4.13 -16.37
N ARG A 191 0.37 4.20 -16.82
CA ARG A 191 0.68 4.61 -18.19
C ARG A 191 0.07 3.67 -19.22
N ARG A 192 0.12 2.36 -18.99
CA ARG A 192 -0.49 1.37 -19.88
C ARG A 192 -1.99 1.57 -20.01
N LEU A 193 -2.69 1.86 -18.91
CA LEU A 193 -4.12 2.14 -18.93
C LEU A 193 -4.45 3.37 -19.79
N VAL A 194 -3.64 4.43 -19.69
CA VAL A 194 -3.80 5.63 -20.52
C VAL A 194 -3.51 5.34 -21.99
N GLU A 195 -2.40 4.66 -22.30
CA GLU A 195 -2.03 4.27 -23.68
C GLU A 195 -3.06 3.34 -24.32
N GLN A 196 -3.78 2.57 -23.51
CA GLN A 196 -4.91 1.73 -23.92
C GLN A 196 -6.24 2.48 -24.01
N ASN A 197 -6.22 3.81 -23.97
CA ASN A 197 -7.37 4.70 -24.11
C ASN A 197 -8.48 4.47 -23.07
N HIS A 198 -8.11 4.05 -21.85
CA HIS A 198 -9.04 4.08 -20.73
C HIS A 198 -9.21 5.50 -20.18
N GLU A 199 -10.37 5.74 -19.56
CA GLU A 199 -10.64 6.97 -18.82
C GLU A 199 -10.02 6.84 -17.42
N VAL A 200 -8.77 7.29 -17.29
CA VAL A 200 -8.01 7.21 -16.04
C VAL A 200 -8.15 8.49 -15.23
N HIS A 201 -8.51 8.34 -13.95
CA HIS A 201 -8.49 9.35 -12.92
C HIS A 201 -7.46 8.99 -11.86
N VAL A 202 -6.82 9.99 -11.28
CA VAL A 202 -5.97 9.84 -10.10
C VAL A 202 -6.55 10.69 -8.99
N ALA A 203 -6.78 10.08 -7.83
CA ALA A 203 -7.29 10.73 -6.64
C ALA A 203 -6.20 10.71 -5.56
N TYR A 204 -5.62 11.87 -5.30
CA TYR A 204 -4.65 12.08 -4.24
C TYR A 204 -5.41 12.30 -2.93
N GLU A 205 -5.31 11.34 -2.03
CA GLU A 205 -6.13 11.29 -0.81
C GLU A 205 -5.62 12.29 0.23
N THR A 206 -4.30 12.40 0.38
CA THR A 206 -3.66 13.37 1.29
C THR A 206 -2.84 14.41 0.54
N SER A 207 -2.52 15.51 1.21
CA SER A 207 -1.69 16.59 0.65
C SER A 207 -0.22 16.25 0.50
N GLY A 208 0.30 15.35 1.35
CA GLY A 208 1.73 15.06 1.46
C GLY A 208 2.57 16.29 1.82
N ASP A 209 1.98 17.33 2.41
CA ASP A 209 2.62 18.62 2.66
C ASP A 209 3.75 18.54 3.71
N ILE A 210 3.59 17.70 4.72
CA ILE A 210 4.59 17.48 5.78
C ILE A 210 5.94 17.00 5.21
N ALA A 211 5.94 16.35 4.03
CA ALA A 211 7.14 15.80 3.39
C ALA A 211 7.91 16.81 2.53
N VAL A 212 7.45 18.05 2.40
CA VAL A 212 8.15 19.09 1.63
C VAL A 212 9.12 19.86 2.54
N SER A 213 10.36 20.03 2.08
CA SER A 213 11.37 20.78 2.82
C SER A 213 11.06 22.28 2.86
N ASP A 214 11.54 22.97 3.90
CA ASP A 214 11.35 24.42 4.02
C ASP A 214 12.12 25.20 2.95
N GLU A 215 13.22 24.64 2.42
CA GLU A 215 14.00 25.23 1.33
C GLU A 215 13.18 25.31 0.03
N GLU A 216 12.38 24.28 -0.27
CA GLU A 216 11.48 24.27 -1.42
C GLU A 216 10.43 25.37 -1.29
N VAL A 217 9.87 25.58 -0.10
CA VAL A 217 8.92 26.69 0.16
C VAL A 217 9.59 28.03 -0.15
N VAL A 218 10.80 28.26 0.35
CA VAL A 218 11.56 29.49 0.08
C VAL A 218 11.80 29.68 -1.42
N ARG A 219 12.20 28.62 -2.14
CA ARG A 219 12.43 28.65 -3.59
C ARG A 219 11.20 29.11 -4.36
N PHE A 220 10.03 28.55 -4.06
CA PHE A 220 8.77 28.95 -4.69
C PHE A 220 8.30 30.35 -4.28
N LEU A 221 8.53 30.77 -3.04
CA LEU A 221 8.24 32.13 -2.59
C LEU A 221 9.07 33.18 -3.33
N HIS A 222 10.36 32.92 -3.59
CA HIS A 222 11.19 33.78 -4.43
C HIS A 222 10.61 33.92 -5.84
N PHE A 223 10.15 32.81 -6.44
CA PHE A 223 9.51 32.83 -7.75
C PHE A 223 8.22 33.65 -7.76
N ILE A 224 7.31 33.43 -6.80
CA ILE A 224 6.02 34.15 -6.74
C ILE A 224 6.25 35.66 -6.54
N ASN A 225 7.14 36.05 -5.64
CA ASN A 225 7.45 37.47 -5.41
C ASN A 225 8.14 38.10 -6.63
N GLY A 226 9.05 37.39 -7.28
CA GLY A 226 9.67 37.85 -8.53
C GLY A 226 8.65 38.01 -9.67
N PHE A 227 7.72 37.07 -9.82
CA PHE A 227 6.61 37.17 -10.77
C PHE A 227 5.74 38.39 -10.50
N ASN A 228 5.37 38.62 -9.23
CA ASN A 228 4.61 39.81 -8.80
C ASN A 228 5.34 41.12 -9.14
N GLN A 229 6.65 41.17 -8.95
CA GLN A 229 7.46 42.35 -9.30
C GLN A 229 7.49 42.62 -10.81
N LEU A 230 7.61 41.57 -11.62
CA LEU A 230 7.75 41.70 -13.07
C LEU A 230 6.43 41.96 -13.80
N PHE A 231 5.36 41.28 -13.39
CA PHE A 231 4.10 41.26 -14.16
C PHE A 231 2.96 42.04 -13.50
N ASP A 232 3.08 42.36 -12.22
CA ASP A 232 2.08 43.16 -11.48
C ASP A 232 2.68 44.45 -10.90
N ASN A 233 3.92 44.83 -11.29
CA ASN A 233 4.67 45.97 -10.73
C ASN A 233 4.70 45.98 -9.19
N ALA A 234 4.72 44.79 -8.60
CA ALA A 234 4.64 44.59 -7.16
C ALA A 234 3.33 45.19 -6.55
N GLY A 235 2.25 45.26 -7.33
CA GLY A 235 0.96 45.82 -6.94
C GLY A 235 0.22 44.96 -5.91
N ASN A 236 0.42 43.65 -5.93
CA ASN A 236 -0.21 42.75 -4.98
C ASN A 236 0.45 42.82 -3.59
N ALA A 237 -0.19 43.53 -2.66
CA ALA A 237 0.24 43.66 -1.27
C ALA A 237 0.22 42.32 -0.51
N ILE A 238 -0.77 41.45 -0.78
CA ILE A 238 -0.93 40.15 -0.12
C ILE A 238 0.28 39.26 -0.39
N ILE A 239 0.75 39.21 -1.64
CA ILE A 239 1.95 38.42 -1.99
C ILE A 239 3.18 38.92 -1.22
N LYS A 240 3.35 40.24 -1.09
CA LYS A 240 4.47 40.84 -0.36
C LYS A 240 4.40 40.52 1.13
N GLU A 241 3.23 40.71 1.74
CA GLU A 241 2.99 40.45 3.16
C GLU A 241 3.25 38.98 3.48
N LYS A 242 2.65 38.05 2.71
CA LYS A 242 2.84 36.60 2.90
C LYS A 242 4.28 36.17 2.65
N TYR A 243 4.96 36.76 1.67
CA TYR A 243 6.38 36.51 1.43
C TYR A 243 7.23 36.87 2.65
N ILE A 244 7.01 38.05 3.25
CA ILE A 244 7.75 38.50 4.44
C ILE A 244 7.41 37.61 5.64
N GLU A 245 6.12 37.41 5.93
CA GLU A 245 5.61 36.62 7.05
C GLU A 245 6.19 35.20 7.06
N ILE A 246 6.08 34.48 5.94
CA ILE A 246 6.57 33.10 5.84
C ILE A 246 8.10 33.05 5.93
N ARG A 247 8.81 34.00 5.33
CA ARG A 247 10.29 34.06 5.39
C ARG A 247 10.80 34.34 6.79
N GLU A 248 10.16 35.23 7.53
CA GLU A 248 10.51 35.51 8.92
C GLU A 248 10.23 34.30 9.81
N PHE A 249 9.08 33.66 9.65
CA PHE A 249 8.77 32.42 10.35
C PHE A 249 9.81 31.32 10.11
N LEU A 250 10.10 31.00 8.83
CA LEU A 250 11.05 29.93 8.48
C LEU A 250 12.49 30.23 8.91
N LYS A 251 12.86 31.50 9.09
CA LYS A 251 14.18 31.90 9.58
C LYS A 251 14.35 31.63 11.08
N GLU A 252 13.29 31.83 11.86
CA GLU A 252 13.30 31.63 13.31
C GLU A 252 12.93 30.19 13.72
N LYS A 253 12.30 29.44 12.82
CA LYS A 253 11.89 28.05 13.00
C LYS A 253 13.10 27.15 13.31
N LYS A 254 12.95 26.29 14.32
CA LYS A 254 13.94 25.28 14.72
C LYS A 254 13.52 23.89 14.26
N GLU A 255 14.47 22.97 14.26
CA GLU A 255 14.21 21.56 13.97
C GLU A 255 13.18 21.00 14.96
N GLY A 256 12.10 20.43 14.42
CA GLY A 256 10.99 19.88 15.20
C GLY A 256 9.83 20.87 15.48
N ASP A 257 10.00 22.16 15.18
CA ASP A 257 8.88 23.11 15.27
C ASP A 257 7.82 22.80 14.21
N LEU A 258 6.55 23.00 14.57
CA LEU A 258 5.41 22.80 13.67
C LEU A 258 5.33 23.95 12.66
N ASP A 259 4.91 23.63 11.44
CA ASP A 259 4.64 24.64 10.41
C ASP A 259 3.34 25.40 10.69
N ILE A 260 3.34 26.70 10.38
CA ILE A 260 2.11 27.50 10.32
C ILE A 260 1.27 27.11 9.11
N GLN A 261 -0.03 27.40 9.16
CA GLN A 261 -0.99 27.04 8.12
C GLN A 261 -0.59 27.55 6.72
N ASP A 262 0.02 28.73 6.62
CA ASP A 262 0.46 29.27 5.34
C ASP A 262 1.61 28.47 4.72
N VAL A 263 2.57 28.01 5.55
CA VAL A 263 3.66 27.15 5.09
C VAL A 263 3.11 25.82 4.58
N LEU A 264 2.22 25.17 5.35
CA LEU A 264 1.56 23.93 4.93
C LEU A 264 0.78 24.12 3.63
N THR A 265 0.09 25.25 3.48
CA THR A 265 -0.66 25.58 2.26
C THR A 265 0.27 25.70 1.05
N VAL A 266 1.44 26.33 1.20
CA VAL A 266 2.44 26.41 0.12
C VAL A 266 3.04 25.03 -0.19
N LYS A 267 3.38 24.24 0.83
CA LYS A 267 3.88 22.86 0.66
C LYS A 267 2.87 21.98 -0.09
N LYS A 268 1.59 22.04 0.29
CA LYS A 268 0.47 21.41 -0.43
C LYS A 268 0.42 21.85 -1.89
N LEU A 269 0.54 23.16 -2.18
CA LEU A 269 0.53 23.66 -3.55
C LEU A 269 1.69 23.14 -4.40
N ILE A 270 2.89 22.99 -3.81
CA ILE A 270 4.06 22.40 -4.47
C ILE A 270 3.75 20.96 -4.87
N ARG A 271 3.34 20.11 -3.91
CA ARG A 271 2.99 18.69 -4.16
C ARG A 271 1.88 18.53 -5.21
N ARG A 272 0.88 19.41 -5.18
CA ARG A 272 -0.18 19.45 -6.21
C ARG A 272 0.36 19.81 -7.59
N GLY A 273 1.29 20.75 -7.69
CA GLY A 273 1.95 21.12 -8.94
C GLY A 273 2.73 19.96 -9.55
N GLU A 274 3.45 19.23 -8.70
CA GLU A 274 4.20 18.03 -9.07
C GLU A 274 3.29 16.91 -9.58
N ALA A 275 2.25 16.57 -8.80
CA ALA A 275 1.25 15.59 -9.16
C ALA A 275 0.55 15.91 -10.50
N ARG A 276 0.17 17.18 -10.72
CA ARG A 276 -0.39 17.63 -12.01
C ARG A 276 0.61 17.49 -13.16
N THR A 277 1.89 17.75 -12.90
CA THR A 277 2.96 17.59 -13.90
C THR A 277 3.16 16.11 -14.24
N ALA A 278 3.14 15.22 -13.25
CA ALA A 278 3.21 13.77 -13.43
C ALA A 278 2.00 13.25 -14.22
N CYS A 279 0.78 13.68 -13.87
CA CYS A 279 -0.43 13.36 -14.63
C CYS A 279 -0.34 13.83 -16.08
N THR A 280 0.05 15.08 -16.32
CA THR A 280 0.22 15.63 -17.68
C THR A 280 1.27 14.84 -18.47
N TYR A 281 2.39 14.47 -17.84
CA TYR A 281 3.42 13.64 -18.47
C TYR A 281 2.90 12.26 -18.92
N ASN A 282 1.92 11.70 -18.19
CA ASN A 282 1.26 10.45 -18.55
C ASN A 282 -0.02 10.66 -19.39
N ASN A 283 -0.26 11.86 -19.93
CA ASN A 283 -1.44 12.21 -20.73
C ASN A 283 -2.78 12.07 -19.98
N ILE A 284 -2.79 12.28 -18.66
CA ILE A 284 -4.00 12.37 -17.85
C ILE A 284 -4.46 13.84 -17.82
N PRO A 285 -5.69 14.16 -18.26
CA PRO A 285 -6.22 15.53 -18.20
C PRO A 285 -6.30 16.05 -16.77
N LEU A 286 -6.02 17.34 -16.57
CA LEU A 286 -6.06 17.97 -15.24
C LEU A 286 -7.45 17.91 -14.58
N SER A 287 -8.53 17.82 -15.36
CA SER A 287 -9.89 17.60 -14.85
C SER A 287 -10.11 16.20 -14.24
N ARG A 288 -9.14 15.29 -14.40
CA ARG A 288 -9.14 13.94 -13.82
C ARG A 288 -8.08 13.76 -12.73
N CYS A 289 -7.45 14.86 -12.30
CA CYS A 289 -6.55 14.92 -11.16
C CYS A 289 -7.32 15.46 -9.96
N HIS A 290 -7.69 14.58 -9.04
CA HIS A 290 -8.51 14.91 -7.88
C HIS A 290 -7.63 15.03 -6.65
N PHE A 291 -7.84 16.09 -5.85
CA PHE A 291 -7.15 16.28 -4.58
C PHE A 291 -8.20 16.33 -3.47
N LEU A 292 -8.22 15.29 -2.63
CA LEU A 292 -9.30 15.06 -1.68
C LEU A 292 -9.06 15.77 -0.34
N ASP A 293 -7.79 15.99 0.01
CA ASP A 293 -7.38 16.62 1.29
C ASP A 293 -8.12 15.98 2.47
N LEU A 294 -8.03 14.65 2.60
CA LEU A 294 -8.80 13.92 3.60
C LEU A 294 -8.52 14.49 5.01
N PRO A 295 -9.55 14.96 5.74
CA PRO A 295 -9.42 15.64 7.03
C PRO A 295 -8.54 14.95 8.06
N PHE A 296 -8.46 13.61 8.07
CA PHE A 296 -7.63 12.88 9.03
C PHE A 296 -6.14 13.26 8.93
N TYR A 297 -5.68 13.65 7.73
CA TYR A 297 -4.29 14.01 7.46
C TYR A 297 -4.01 15.52 7.68
N GLU A 298 -5.02 16.37 7.47
CA GLU A 298 -4.92 17.84 7.47
C GLU A 298 -4.87 18.44 8.89
N THR A 299 -4.09 17.84 9.78
CA THR A 299 -4.02 18.24 11.20
C THR A 299 -2.95 19.31 11.48
N GLY A 300 -2.04 19.53 10.53
CA GLY A 300 -0.83 20.34 10.71
C GLY A 300 0.19 19.74 11.69
N LYS A 301 0.02 18.47 12.08
CA LYS A 301 0.90 17.74 12.99
C LYS A 301 1.46 16.51 12.30
N ILE A 302 2.62 16.04 12.74
CA ILE A 302 3.18 14.74 12.32
C ILE A 302 2.19 13.59 12.59
N GLN A 303 1.43 13.72 13.69
CA GLN A 303 0.39 12.77 14.04
C GLN A 303 -0.93 13.10 13.33
N LYS A 304 -1.46 12.10 12.62
CA LYS A 304 -2.77 12.15 11.97
C LYS A 304 -3.89 11.86 12.96
N SER A 305 -5.07 12.39 12.67
CA SER A 305 -6.30 12.04 13.37
C SER A 305 -6.74 10.63 12.96
N PRO A 306 -7.57 9.95 13.78
CA PRO A 306 -8.33 8.79 13.31
C PRO A 306 -9.23 9.18 12.13
N ILE A 307 -9.53 8.21 11.27
CA ILE A 307 -10.52 8.36 10.20
C ILE A 307 -11.90 8.73 10.77
N ALA A 308 -12.59 9.63 10.10
CA ALA A 308 -13.93 10.09 10.44
C ALA A 308 -14.91 9.93 9.26
N GLU A 309 -16.20 10.10 9.53
CA GLU A 309 -17.25 10.04 8.50
C GLU A 309 -17.01 11.06 7.37
N ALA A 310 -16.48 12.24 7.69
CA ALA A 310 -16.16 13.27 6.71
C ALA A 310 -15.13 12.80 5.66
N ASP A 311 -14.13 11.99 6.06
CA ASP A 311 -13.16 11.41 5.11
C ASP A 311 -13.87 10.47 4.13
N VAL A 312 -14.74 9.61 4.67
CA VAL A 312 -15.50 8.62 3.89
C VAL A 312 -16.47 9.31 2.92
N GLU A 313 -17.13 10.38 3.34
CA GLU A 313 -18.07 11.14 2.50
C GLU A 313 -17.38 11.77 1.29
N ILE A 314 -16.17 12.31 1.44
CA ILE A 314 -15.39 12.90 0.34
C ILE A 314 -15.08 11.82 -0.72
N VAL A 315 -14.58 10.66 -0.28
CA VAL A 315 -14.29 9.53 -1.18
C VAL A 315 -15.56 9.02 -1.85
N HIS A 316 -16.64 8.86 -1.08
CA HIS A 316 -17.94 8.42 -1.56
C HIS A 316 -18.49 9.35 -2.64
N ASN A 317 -18.43 10.67 -2.45
CA ASN A 317 -18.89 11.65 -3.44
C ASN A 317 -18.14 11.51 -4.77
N LEU A 318 -16.82 11.31 -4.72
CA LEU A 318 -16.01 11.08 -5.91
C LEU A 318 -16.37 9.77 -6.62
N LEU A 319 -16.59 8.69 -5.87
CA LEU A 319 -17.03 7.41 -6.43
C LEU A 319 -18.40 7.54 -7.10
N GLN A 320 -19.32 8.33 -6.55
CA GLN A 320 -20.64 8.58 -7.15
C GLN A 320 -20.57 9.39 -8.45
N GLU A 321 -19.63 10.33 -8.54
CA GLU A 321 -19.37 11.12 -9.74
C GLU A 321 -18.79 10.23 -10.86
N ILE A 322 -17.74 9.46 -10.56
CA ILE A 322 -17.01 8.68 -11.57
C ILE A 322 -17.70 7.37 -11.91
N ARG A 323 -18.30 6.68 -10.93
CA ARG A 323 -18.84 5.31 -11.05
C ARG A 323 -17.86 4.38 -11.76
N PRO A 324 -16.66 4.16 -11.19
CA PRO A 324 -15.57 3.47 -11.88
C PRO A 324 -15.89 2.00 -12.15
N HIS A 325 -15.31 1.44 -13.23
CA HIS A 325 -15.32 -0.02 -13.46
C HIS A 325 -14.10 -0.70 -12.82
N GLN A 326 -13.07 0.08 -12.50
CA GLN A 326 -11.87 -0.35 -11.78
C GLN A 326 -11.42 0.70 -10.76
N ILE A 327 -11.06 0.21 -9.59
CA ILE A 327 -10.49 0.98 -8.50
C ILE A 327 -9.13 0.38 -8.17
N PHE A 328 -8.09 1.21 -8.11
CA PHE A 328 -6.79 0.83 -7.57
C PHE A 328 -6.59 1.50 -6.21
N VAL A 329 -6.21 0.73 -5.19
CA VAL A 329 -5.90 1.22 -3.83
C VAL A 329 -4.56 0.66 -3.34
N ALA A 330 -3.95 1.34 -2.38
CA ALA A 330 -2.72 0.86 -1.75
C ALA A 330 -2.98 -0.36 -0.85
N GLY A 331 -2.25 -1.45 -1.08
CA GLY A 331 -2.27 -2.70 -0.32
C GLY A 331 -1.18 -2.82 0.74
N ASP A 332 -0.34 -1.78 0.91
CA ASP A 332 0.70 -1.72 1.95
C ASP A 332 0.11 -1.34 3.30
N LEU A 333 -0.68 -2.25 3.88
CA LEU A 333 -1.38 -1.97 5.14
C LEU A 333 -0.44 -1.89 6.36
N ALA A 334 0.86 -2.10 6.18
CA ALA A 334 1.91 -2.01 7.20
C ALA A 334 2.86 -0.83 6.95
N ASP A 335 2.44 0.18 6.19
CA ASP A 335 3.25 1.37 5.94
C ASP A 335 3.75 1.99 7.27
N PRO A 336 5.00 2.50 7.33
CA PRO A 336 5.59 3.02 8.57
C PRO A 336 4.76 4.16 9.19
N HIS A 337 4.01 4.86 8.34
CA HIS A 337 3.28 6.08 8.67
C HIS A 337 1.78 5.87 8.94
N GLY A 338 1.26 4.65 8.69
CA GLY A 338 -0.15 4.27 8.85
C GLY A 338 -1.13 4.93 7.88
N THR A 339 -0.66 5.81 6.99
CA THR A 339 -1.52 6.61 6.11
C THR A 339 -2.17 5.71 5.06
N HIS A 340 -1.42 4.77 4.48
CA HIS A 340 -1.91 3.94 3.36
C HIS A 340 -3.10 3.08 3.80
N ARG A 341 -3.02 2.52 5.01
CA ARG A 341 -4.14 1.77 5.60
C ARG A 341 -5.38 2.65 5.76
N VAL A 342 -5.24 3.84 6.35
CA VAL A 342 -6.37 4.73 6.61
C VAL A 342 -7.05 5.17 5.31
N CYS A 343 -6.26 5.52 4.30
CA CYS A 343 -6.74 5.83 2.95
C CYS A 343 -7.55 4.67 2.35
N THR A 344 -6.98 3.46 2.33
CA THR A 344 -7.66 2.27 1.82
C THR A 344 -8.93 1.93 2.61
N ASP A 345 -8.91 2.09 3.92
CA ASP A 345 -10.09 1.91 4.78
C ASP A 345 -11.19 2.94 4.45
N ALA A 346 -10.84 4.19 4.11
CA ALA A 346 -11.80 5.21 3.66
C ALA A 346 -12.48 4.81 2.34
N VAL A 347 -11.71 4.26 1.38
CA VAL A 347 -12.25 3.75 0.12
C VAL A 347 -13.18 2.55 0.36
N PHE A 348 -12.82 1.62 1.24
CA PHE A 348 -13.69 0.47 1.55
C PHE A 348 -14.97 0.88 2.29
N ALA A 349 -14.88 1.79 3.25
CA ALA A 349 -16.05 2.35 3.91
C ALA A 349 -17.00 3.04 2.90
N ALA A 350 -16.46 3.81 1.96
CA ALA A 350 -17.25 4.46 0.90
C ALA A 350 -17.92 3.44 -0.04
N ILE A 351 -17.24 2.33 -0.35
CA ILE A 351 -17.81 1.24 -1.13
C ILE A 351 -18.90 0.50 -0.36
N ASP A 352 -18.74 0.30 0.95
CA ASP A 352 -19.77 -0.34 1.78
C ASP A 352 -21.05 0.51 1.83
N LEU A 353 -20.94 1.84 1.89
CA LEU A 353 -22.10 2.74 1.73
C LEU A 353 -22.81 2.56 0.38
N GLU A 354 -22.08 2.37 -0.71
CA GLU A 354 -22.66 2.11 -2.04
C GLU A 354 -23.29 0.71 -2.14
N LYS A 355 -22.74 -0.29 -1.43
CA LYS A 355 -23.36 -1.63 -1.33
C LYS A 355 -24.68 -1.57 -0.57
N GLU A 356 -24.74 -0.84 0.54
CA GLU A 356 -25.97 -0.63 1.32
C GLU A 356 -27.06 0.04 0.48
N LYS A 357 -26.67 0.96 -0.42
CA LYS A 357 -27.57 1.60 -1.41
C LYS A 357 -27.91 0.72 -2.61
N ASN A 358 -27.39 -0.51 -2.69
CA ASN A 358 -27.53 -1.41 -3.83
C ASN A 358 -27.13 -0.76 -5.17
N ALA A 359 -26.04 0.01 -5.17
CA ALA A 359 -25.59 0.75 -6.33
C ALA A 359 -25.26 -0.19 -7.51
N GLY A 360 -26.02 -0.08 -8.60
CA GLY A 360 -25.94 -1.02 -9.72
C GLY A 360 -24.56 -1.06 -10.41
N TRP A 361 -23.82 0.05 -10.38
CA TRP A 361 -22.50 0.16 -11.01
C TRP A 361 -21.43 -0.71 -10.31
N LEU A 362 -21.57 -0.99 -9.00
CA LEU A 362 -20.64 -1.83 -8.25
C LEU A 362 -20.55 -3.27 -8.79
N LYS A 363 -21.63 -3.77 -9.41
CA LYS A 363 -21.64 -5.12 -10.03
C LYS A 363 -20.56 -5.26 -11.10
N ASP A 364 -20.27 -4.16 -11.78
CA ASP A 364 -19.26 -4.03 -12.81
C ASP A 364 -18.06 -3.19 -12.33
N CYS A 365 -17.77 -3.18 -11.02
CA CYS A 365 -16.55 -2.61 -10.47
C CYS A 365 -15.62 -3.72 -9.96
N ARG A 366 -14.32 -3.61 -10.22
CA ARG A 366 -13.27 -4.45 -9.64
C ARG A 366 -12.29 -3.58 -8.87
N ILE A 367 -11.83 -4.10 -7.74
CA ILE A 367 -10.86 -3.40 -6.89
C ILE A 367 -9.55 -4.18 -6.97
N TRP A 368 -8.48 -3.47 -7.28
CA TRP A 368 -7.12 -3.99 -7.33
C TRP A 368 -6.28 -3.32 -6.25
N MET A 369 -5.51 -4.11 -5.52
CA MET A 369 -4.55 -3.58 -4.56
C MET A 369 -3.16 -3.58 -5.17
N TYR A 370 -2.48 -2.44 -5.12
CA TYR A 370 -1.07 -2.35 -5.51
C TYR A 370 -0.19 -2.21 -4.27
N ARG A 371 1.06 -2.66 -4.35
CA ARG A 371 2.07 -2.34 -3.33
C ARG A 371 3.12 -1.39 -3.88
N GLY A 372 3.63 -0.54 -3.01
CA GLY A 372 4.60 0.51 -3.26
C GLY A 372 6.02 0.10 -2.87
N ALA A 373 6.84 1.09 -2.56
CA ALA A 373 8.29 0.90 -2.42
C ALA A 373 8.72 0.10 -1.17
N TRP A 374 7.82 -0.09 -0.20
CA TRP A 374 8.16 -0.65 1.12
C TRP A 374 8.03 -2.17 1.21
N ALA A 375 7.16 -2.76 0.41
CA ALA A 375 6.92 -4.20 0.41
C ALA A 375 6.48 -4.67 -0.97
N GLU A 376 7.00 -5.80 -1.44
CA GLU A 376 6.51 -6.44 -2.67
C GLU A 376 5.40 -7.45 -2.33
N TRP A 377 4.60 -7.81 -3.35
CA TRP A 377 3.70 -8.96 -3.22
C TRP A 377 4.49 -10.25 -3.39
N GLU A 378 4.33 -11.18 -2.44
CA GLU A 378 4.79 -12.56 -2.62
C GLU A 378 4.14 -13.17 -3.88
N ILE A 379 4.89 -13.99 -4.61
CA ILE A 379 4.50 -14.50 -5.95
C ILE A 379 3.13 -15.19 -5.90
N GLU A 380 2.84 -15.94 -4.85
CA GLU A 380 1.57 -16.63 -4.68
C GLU A 380 0.36 -15.69 -4.54
N ASN A 381 0.56 -14.45 -4.08
CA ASN A 381 -0.49 -13.46 -3.89
C ASN A 381 -0.70 -12.56 -5.11
N ILE A 382 0.14 -12.67 -6.14
CA ILE A 382 0.00 -11.88 -7.36
C ILE A 382 -1.20 -12.40 -8.17
N GLU A 383 -2.18 -11.52 -8.41
CA GLU A 383 -3.35 -11.81 -9.24
C GLU A 383 -3.27 -11.13 -10.62
N MET A 384 -2.49 -10.04 -10.72
CA MET A 384 -2.16 -9.38 -11.97
C MET A 384 -0.69 -8.95 -11.97
N ALA A 385 0.05 -9.39 -12.98
CA ALA A 385 1.39 -8.92 -13.27
C ALA A 385 1.39 -8.19 -14.62
N VAL A 386 1.83 -6.94 -14.62
CA VAL A 386 1.94 -6.11 -15.84
C VAL A 386 3.42 -5.97 -16.19
N PRO A 387 3.93 -6.70 -17.20
CA PRO A 387 5.32 -6.58 -17.61
C PRO A 387 5.62 -5.16 -18.10
N ILE A 388 6.79 -4.67 -17.72
CA ILE A 388 7.28 -3.35 -18.12
C ILE A 388 8.51 -3.49 -19.02
N SER A 389 8.47 -2.85 -20.18
CA SER A 389 9.63 -2.78 -21.09
C SER A 389 10.69 -1.81 -20.53
N PRO A 390 11.95 -1.86 -21.01
CA PRO A 390 12.97 -0.89 -20.61
C PRO A 390 12.57 0.57 -20.89
N GLU A 391 11.82 0.83 -21.95
CA GLU A 391 11.33 2.16 -22.32
C GLU A 391 10.23 2.63 -21.36
N GLU A 392 9.30 1.75 -21.03
CA GLU A 392 8.23 2.03 -20.05
C GLU A 392 8.82 2.24 -18.66
N LEU A 393 9.86 1.51 -18.28
CA LEU A 393 10.57 1.71 -17.02
C LEU A 393 11.25 3.09 -16.99
N ARG A 394 11.86 3.54 -18.09
CA ARG A 394 12.40 4.90 -18.20
C ARG A 394 11.29 5.95 -18.07
N ALA A 395 10.16 5.74 -18.72
CA ALA A 395 9.00 6.63 -18.62
C ALA A 395 8.47 6.70 -17.18
N LYS A 396 8.31 5.55 -16.50
CA LYS A 396 7.95 5.49 -15.07
C LYS A 396 8.91 6.32 -14.23
N ARG A 397 10.23 6.15 -14.43
CA ARG A 397 11.26 6.94 -13.71
C ARG A 397 11.14 8.43 -13.98
N HIS A 398 10.91 8.84 -15.23
CA HIS A 398 10.71 10.25 -15.57
C HIS A 398 9.45 10.85 -14.94
N SER A 399 8.40 10.03 -14.75
CA SER A 399 7.19 10.44 -14.03
C SER A 399 7.47 10.63 -12.54
N ILE A 400 8.22 9.72 -11.91
CA ILE A 400 8.64 9.84 -10.50
C ILE A 400 9.46 11.13 -10.31
N LEU A 401 10.36 11.44 -11.24
CA LEU A 401 11.18 12.67 -11.22
C LEU A 401 10.36 13.96 -11.36
N LYS A 402 9.04 13.91 -11.59
CA LYS A 402 8.18 15.09 -11.53
C LYS A 402 7.86 15.52 -10.10
N HIS A 403 8.10 14.65 -9.13
CA HIS A 403 7.96 14.91 -7.69
C HIS A 403 9.32 15.32 -7.10
N GLN A 404 9.81 16.49 -7.51
CA GLN A 404 11.16 16.95 -7.23
C GLN A 404 11.40 17.19 -5.74
N SER A 405 10.38 17.69 -5.02
CA SER A 405 10.47 17.96 -3.59
C SER A 405 10.66 16.68 -2.76
N GLN A 406 10.53 15.50 -3.35
CA GLN A 406 10.70 14.20 -2.68
C GLN A 406 11.95 13.46 -3.12
N MET A 407 12.78 14.08 -3.96
CA MET A 407 14.06 13.52 -4.33
C MET A 407 15.07 13.91 -3.24
N GLU A 408 15.65 12.91 -2.58
CA GLU A 408 16.85 13.07 -1.75
C GLU A 408 18.12 12.94 -2.60
#